data_AF-N6ZMA2-F1
#
_entry.id   AF-N6ZMA2-F1
#
_cell.length_a   1.000
_cell.length_b   1.000
_cell.length_c   1.000
_cell.angle_alpha   90.00
_cell.angle_beta   90.00
_cell.angle_gamma   90.00
#
_symmetry.space_group_name_H-M   'P 1'
#
loop_
_entity.id
_entity.type
_entity.pdbx_description
1 polymer ?
#
loop_
_entity_poly.entity_id
_entity_poly.type
_entity_poly.pdbx_seq_one_letter_code
_entity_poly.pdbx_strand_id
1 'polypeptide(L)'
;MQASVEPSPLRWLEDYCLSMDGQFVFLDPVSWQTHLLTEGAALVLREAALAIEEGRFEAFRDEVAEAGGWPPALEQLANTLNSLHRDPGGRTHG
;
A
#
# COMPACT_ATOMS: atom_id res chain seq x y z
N MET A 1 23.30 -4.27 -14.84
CA MET A 1 22.68 -5.20 -13.86
C MET A 1 21.21 -4.82 -13.77
N GLN A 2 20.35 -5.49 -14.52
CA GLN A 2 18.90 -5.38 -14.30
C GLN A 2 18.64 -6.23 -13.06
N ALA A 3 18.44 -5.59 -11.91
CA ALA A 3 17.84 -6.30 -10.80
C ALA A 3 16.47 -6.77 -11.31
N SER A 4 16.24 -8.07 -11.36
CA SER A 4 14.89 -8.60 -11.42
C SER A 4 14.24 -8.16 -10.12
N VAL A 5 13.62 -7.00 -10.19
CA VAL A 5 12.92 -6.38 -9.08
C VAL A 5 11.72 -7.26 -8.80
N GLU A 6 11.81 -8.04 -7.73
CA GLU A 6 10.64 -8.77 -7.27
C GLU A 6 9.59 -7.74 -6.83
N PRO A 7 8.33 -7.92 -7.25
CA PRO A 7 7.23 -7.02 -6.94
C PRO A 7 6.86 -7.16 -5.46
N SER A 8 7.50 -6.36 -4.63
CA SER A 8 7.30 -6.32 -3.18
C SER A 8 6.31 -5.19 -2.81
N PRO A 9 5.35 -5.43 -1.89
CA PRO A 9 4.42 -4.41 -1.39
C PRO A 9 5.14 -3.17 -0.87
N LEU A 10 6.26 -3.34 -0.16
CA LEU A 10 7.05 -2.22 0.33
C LEU A 10 7.63 -1.40 -0.81
N ARG A 11 8.12 -2.07 -1.84
CA ARG A 11 8.65 -1.38 -3.01
C ARG A 11 7.56 -0.61 -3.76
N TRP A 12 6.38 -1.20 -3.94
CA TRP A 12 5.25 -0.49 -4.52
C TRP A 12 4.88 0.74 -3.70
N LEU A 13 4.94 0.64 -2.38
CA LEU A 13 4.73 1.80 -1.51
C LEU A 13 5.84 2.85 -1.69
N GLU A 14 7.10 2.48 -1.84
CA GLU A 14 8.18 3.44 -2.14
C GLU A 14 8.04 4.09 -3.52
N ASP A 15 7.59 3.35 -4.53
CA ASP A 15 7.39 3.84 -5.90
C ASP A 15 6.16 4.77 -6.01
N TYR A 16 5.11 4.54 -5.21
CA TYR A 16 3.83 5.28 -5.30
C TYR A 16 3.53 6.24 -4.14
N CYS A 17 4.24 6.15 -3.02
CA CYS A 17 4.12 7.08 -1.90
C CYS A 17 5.19 8.16 -1.99
N LEU A 18 4.80 9.34 -2.46
CA LEU A 18 5.65 10.51 -2.53
C LEU A 18 5.57 11.29 -1.22
N SER A 19 6.72 11.61 -0.63
CA SER A 19 6.82 12.57 0.47
C SER A 19 7.29 13.91 -0.11
N MET A 20 6.50 14.96 0.08
CA MET A 20 6.83 16.32 -0.35
C MET A 20 6.47 17.30 0.77
N ASP A 21 7.46 18.03 1.29
CA ASP A 21 7.28 19.05 2.34
C ASP A 21 6.53 18.55 3.60
N GLY A 22 6.79 17.31 4.02
CA GLY A 22 6.14 16.68 5.19
C GLY A 22 4.70 16.19 4.92
N GLN A 23 4.25 16.29 3.68
CA GLN A 23 2.98 15.76 3.21
C GLN A 23 3.22 14.47 2.43
N PHE A 24 2.49 13.42 2.78
CA PHE A 24 2.57 12.14 2.10
C PHE A 24 1.44 12.06 1.08
N VAL A 25 1.76 11.67 -0.15
CA VAL A 25 0.81 11.52 -1.24
C VAL A 25 0.97 10.12 -1.81
N PHE A 26 -0.09 9.33 -1.74
CA PHE A 26 -0.12 8.03 -2.37
C PHE A 26 -0.86 8.11 -3.69
N LEU A 27 -0.22 7.67 -4.76
CA LEU A 27 -0.85 7.48 -6.06
C LEU A 27 -1.33 6.03 -6.16
N ASP A 28 -2.63 5.82 -6.17
CA ASP A 28 -3.21 4.50 -6.43
C ASP A 28 -3.02 4.14 -7.92
N PRO A 29 -2.22 3.12 -8.27
CA PRO A 29 -1.99 2.75 -9.67
C PRO A 29 -3.16 2.01 -10.32
N VAL A 30 -4.14 1.55 -9.54
CA VAL A 30 -5.34 0.86 -10.03
C VAL A 30 -6.42 1.88 -10.37
N SER A 31 -6.70 2.82 -9.46
CA SER A 31 -7.73 3.86 -9.66
C SER A 31 -7.20 5.17 -10.26
N TRP A 32 -5.87 5.34 -10.33
CA TRP A 32 -5.19 6.59 -10.72
C TRP A 32 -5.59 7.80 -9.87
N GLN A 33 -6.03 7.57 -8.63
CA GLN A 33 -6.38 8.60 -7.69
C GLN A 33 -5.20 8.92 -6.76
N THR A 34 -5.04 10.21 -6.46
CA THR A 34 -4.06 10.68 -5.47
C THR A 34 -4.75 10.85 -4.13
N HIS A 35 -4.21 10.20 -3.11
CA HIS A 35 -4.70 10.29 -1.75
C HIS A 35 -3.70 11.04 -0.88
N LEU A 36 -4.17 12.09 -0.21
CA LEU A 36 -3.38 12.80 0.78
C LEU A 36 -3.33 11.97 2.07
N LEU A 37 -2.13 11.67 2.52
CA LEU A 37 -1.87 10.90 3.73
C LEU A 37 -1.24 11.79 4.79
N THR A 38 -1.67 11.59 6.03
CA THR A 38 -0.93 12.06 7.20
C THR A 38 0.25 11.13 7.45
N GLU A 39 1.23 11.57 8.24
CA GLU A 39 2.37 10.74 8.64
C GLU A 39 1.94 9.41 9.27
N GLY A 40 0.93 9.44 10.15
CA GLY A 40 0.37 8.22 10.75
C GLY A 40 -0.26 7.28 9.72
N ALA A 41 -0.96 7.81 8.72
CA ALA A 41 -1.54 7.00 7.65
C ALA A 41 -0.46 6.36 6.75
N ALA A 42 0.60 7.09 6.45
CA ALA A 42 1.76 6.56 5.73
C ALA A 42 2.48 5.45 6.51
N LEU A 43 2.60 5.60 7.84
CA LEU A 43 3.14 4.55 8.71
C LEU A 43 2.28 3.29 8.68
N VAL A 44 0.96 3.43 8.84
CA VAL A 44 0.03 2.30 8.79
C VAL A 44 0.09 1.57 7.44
N LEU A 45 0.26 2.28 6.32
CA LEU A 45 0.45 1.62 5.02
C LEU A 45 1.81 0.91 4.90
N ARG A 46 2.86 1.43 5.52
CA ARG A 46 4.15 0.71 5.61
C ARG A 46 4.01 -0.58 6.40
N GLU A 47 3.30 -0.54 7.52
CA GLU A 47 3.01 -1.72 8.34
C GLU A 47 2.10 -2.71 7.57
N ALA A 48 1.12 -2.20 6.82
CA ALA A 48 0.29 -3.03 5.94
C ALA A 48 1.14 -3.74 4.88
N ALA A 49 2.08 -3.03 4.24
CA ALA A 49 2.98 -3.59 3.25
C ALA A 49 3.87 -4.70 3.84
N LEU A 50 4.41 -4.50 5.04
CA LEU A 50 5.14 -5.53 5.79
C LEU A 50 4.26 -6.74 6.10
N ALA A 51 3.03 -6.50 6.60
CA ALA A 51 2.07 -7.55 6.90
C ALA A 51 1.67 -8.37 5.66
N ILE A 52 1.62 -7.75 4.49
CA ILE A 52 1.38 -8.44 3.22
C ILE A 52 2.57 -9.35 2.87
N GLU A 53 3.81 -8.87 3.00
CA GLU A 53 5.02 -9.69 2.77
C GLU A 53 5.11 -10.89 3.72
N GLU A 54 4.68 -10.70 4.97
CA GLU A 54 4.61 -11.76 5.97
C GLU A 54 3.37 -12.67 5.82
N GLY A 55 2.48 -12.41 4.86
CA GLY A 55 1.26 -13.19 4.63
C GLY A 55 0.19 -13.06 5.74
N ARG A 56 0.27 -12.00 6.55
CA ARG A 56 -0.60 -11.72 7.71
C ARG A 56 -1.48 -10.48 7.55
N PHE A 57 -1.73 -10.06 6.30
CA PHE A 57 -2.52 -8.85 6.01
C PHE A 57 -3.92 -8.87 6.65
N GLU A 58 -4.59 -10.04 6.69
CA GLU A 58 -5.91 -10.16 7.32
C GLU A 58 -5.86 -9.86 8.82
N ALA A 59 -4.86 -10.40 9.53
CA ALA A 59 -4.65 -10.12 10.95
C ALA A 59 -4.35 -8.63 11.18
N PHE A 60 -3.51 -8.03 10.34
CA PHE A 60 -3.23 -6.58 10.42
C PHE A 60 -4.50 -5.74 10.20
N ARG A 61 -5.37 -6.15 9.26
CA ARG A 61 -6.63 -5.46 9.02
C ARG A 61 -7.55 -5.49 10.24
N ASP A 62 -7.60 -6.62 10.95
CA ASP A 62 -8.36 -6.74 12.19
C ASP A 62 -7.74 -5.90 13.32
N GLU A 63 -6.41 -5.88 13.45
CA GLU A 63 -5.70 -5.02 14.41
C GLU A 63 -6.02 -3.53 14.18
N VAL A 64 -6.04 -3.06 12.93
CA VAL A 64 -6.42 -1.68 12.59
C VAL A 64 -7.90 -1.41 12.86
N ALA A 65 -8.78 -2.38 12.60
CA ALA A 65 -10.20 -2.26 12.92
C ALA A 65 -10.43 -2.10 14.43
N GLU A 66 -9.73 -2.89 15.26
CA GLU A 66 -9.79 -2.82 16.73
C GLU A 66 -9.16 -1.52 17.28
N ALA A 67 -8.13 -0.99 16.62
CA ALA A 67 -7.44 0.24 17.03
C ALA A 67 -8.24 1.53 16.79
N GLY A 68 -9.42 1.45 16.16
CA GLY A 68 -10.27 2.61 15.85
C GLY A 68 -10.70 2.71 14.40
N GLY A 69 -10.39 1.70 13.57
CA GLY A 69 -10.81 1.62 12.19
C GLY A 69 -9.83 2.26 11.21
N TRP A 70 -10.03 1.95 9.94
CA TRP A 70 -9.22 2.51 8.86
C TRP A 70 -9.61 3.97 8.60
N PRO A 71 -8.63 4.87 8.45
CA PRO A 71 -8.87 6.18 7.87
C PRO A 71 -9.52 6.06 6.48
N PRO A 72 -10.35 7.02 6.07
CA PRO A 72 -10.99 6.99 4.76
C PRO A 72 -9.94 6.88 3.65
N ALA A 73 -10.22 6.01 2.68
CA ALA A 73 -9.33 5.59 1.59
C ALA A 73 -8.11 4.73 1.98
N LEU A 74 -7.69 4.68 3.25
CA LEU A 74 -6.49 3.92 3.63
C LEU A 74 -6.69 2.40 3.47
N GLU A 75 -7.88 1.91 3.81
CA GLU A 75 -8.26 0.52 3.60
C GLU A 75 -8.21 0.13 2.11
N GLN A 76 -8.65 1.02 1.23
CA GLN A 76 -8.62 0.79 -0.22
C GLN A 76 -7.18 0.73 -0.73
N LEU A 77 -6.30 1.61 -0.24
CA LEU A 77 -4.88 1.61 -0.59
C LEU A 77 -4.17 0.33 -0.12
N ALA A 78 -4.44 -0.11 1.11
CA ALA A 78 -3.89 -1.35 1.65
C ALA A 78 -4.37 -2.59 0.87
N ASN A 79 -5.65 -2.63 0.49
CA ASN A 79 -6.19 -3.69 -0.38
C ASN A 79 -5.58 -3.66 -1.79
N THR A 80 -5.29 -2.46 -2.32
CA THR A 80 -4.60 -2.29 -3.61
C THR A 80 -3.19 -2.87 -3.55
N LEU A 81 -2.42 -2.56 -2.49
CA LEU A 81 -1.08 -3.13 -2.28
C LEU A 81 -1.13 -4.66 -2.17
N ASN A 82 -2.10 -5.21 -1.43
CA ASN A 82 -2.29 -6.65 -1.32
C ASN A 82 -2.63 -7.29 -2.68
N SER A 83 -3.45 -6.62 -3.48
CA SER A 83 -3.80 -7.08 -4.83
C SER A 83 -2.60 -7.08 -5.78
N LEU A 84 -1.79 -6.00 -5.77
CA LEU A 84 -0.56 -5.89 -6.55
C LEU A 84 0.49 -6.94 -6.15
N HIS A 85 0.51 -7.36 -4.89
CA HIS A 85 1.40 -8.40 -4.41
C HIS A 85 0.96 -9.80 -4.84
N ARG A 86 -0.34 -10.07 -4.75
CA ARG A 86 -0.91 -11.36 -5.18
C ARG A 86 -0.90 -11.52 -6.69
N ASP A 87 -1.07 -10.41 -7.42
CA ASP A 87 -1.06 -10.36 -8.87
C ASP A 87 -0.11 -9.26 -9.38
N PRO A 88 1.21 -9.49 -9.34
CA PRO A 88 2.16 -8.54 -9.91
C PRO A 88 2.13 -8.52 -11.45
N GLY A 89 1.42 -9.49 -12.05
CA GLY A 89 1.22 -9.68 -13.49
C GLY A 89 0.01 -8.94 -14.06
N GLY A 90 -0.72 -8.15 -13.26
CA GLY A 90 -1.91 -7.39 -13.63
C GLY A 90 -1.68 -6.31 -14.70
N ARG A 91 -0.49 -6.24 -15.31
CA ARG A 91 -0.30 -5.77 -16.69
C ARG A 91 -0.65 -6.87 -17.68
N THR A 92 -1.88 -7.40 -17.62
CA THR A 92 -2.47 -8.17 -18.72
C THR A 92 -3.76 -7.49 -19.17
N HIS A 93 -3.57 -6.56 -20.11
CA HIS A 93 -4.38 -6.29 -21.30
C HIS A 93 -5.92 -6.44 -21.22
N GLY A 94 -6.61 -5.32 -21.42
CA GLY A 94 -7.98 -5.21 -21.88
C GLY A 94 -8.25 -3.80 -22.39
#